data_AF-A0A411YEK6-F1
#
_entry.id   AF-A0A411YEK6-F1
#
_cell.length_a   1.000
_cell.length_b   1.000
_cell.length_c   1.000
_cell.angle_alpha   90.00
_cell.angle_beta   90.00
_cell.angle_gamma   90.00
#
_symmetry.space_group_name_H-M   'P 1'
#
loop_
_entity.id
_entity.type
_entity.pdbx_description
1 polymer ?
#
loop_
_entity_poly.entity_id
_entity_poly.type
_entity_poly.pdbx_seq_one_letter_code
_entity_poly.pdbx_strand_id
1 'polypeptide(L)'
;MHRRTPLMALAAGMALLVSACSAALDTPDGGPAGERVAAAAEATADETARMSFETRMEGLPDEAGTGALGVSGEGELDLAEQRMHLTMAIDDMPDGASAQADASVGGDEEMEILVDGTTAYLRMPRAADQLDVDAEWIRMDAAQLQADETAGFGGQLDWDPNTQLTLLEEAATTVEEVGEGEVRGQQATRYEMTTDLEALALDEVDDPDEREAVDTMLTGLGIAEMPTEVWVDDRDRVVRMDAAVELSDLDTSTLLPEEGELPQGTDIPDSDELPDGADLPESDELDELAGDLLEGLSQTTTIEFFDFGAEVEFAFPDDGDVVEAGEIEGMPQPDDVDDLER
;
A
#
# COMPACT_ATOMS: atom_id res chain seq x y z
N MET A 1 43.96 8.33 15.78
CA MET A 1 42.87 7.73 16.56
C MET A 1 41.70 8.70 16.48
N HIS A 2 40.86 8.51 15.48
CA HIS A 2 39.68 9.34 15.23
C HIS A 2 38.50 8.38 15.34
N ARG A 3 37.53 8.74 16.20
CA ARG A 3 36.26 8.03 16.31
C ARG A 3 35.39 8.51 15.15
N ARG A 4 35.00 7.59 14.29
CA ARG A 4 33.92 7.78 13.32
C ARG A 4 32.63 7.37 14.04
N THR A 5 31.63 8.22 13.99
CA THR A 5 30.26 7.93 14.41
C THR A 5 29.51 7.48 13.15
N PRO A 6 28.84 6.32 13.16
CA PRO A 6 28.02 5.87 12.04
C PRO A 6 26.64 6.53 12.09
N LEU A 7 26.09 6.85 10.92
CA LEU A 7 24.65 7.08 10.72
C LEU A 7 24.01 5.69 10.69
N MET A 8 22.96 5.48 11.49
CA MET A 8 22.17 4.24 11.52
C MET A 8 20.89 4.49 10.73
N ALA A 9 20.62 3.68 9.70
CA ALA A 9 19.38 3.63 8.95
C ALA A 9 18.57 2.41 9.42
N LEU A 10 17.60 2.61 10.30
CA LEU A 10 16.88 1.52 10.96
C LEU A 10 16.07 0.70 9.93
N ALA A 11 16.43 -0.58 9.78
CA ALA A 11 15.64 -1.57 9.06
C ALA A 11 14.78 -2.35 10.08
N ALA A 12 13.47 -2.11 10.09
CA ALA A 12 12.54 -2.80 10.99
C ALA A 12 11.92 -4.01 10.28
N GLY A 13 12.50 -5.19 10.52
CA GLY A 13 11.93 -6.47 10.10
C GLY A 13 10.71 -6.85 10.94
N MET A 14 9.54 -6.86 10.30
CA MET A 14 8.26 -7.30 10.83
C MET A 14 8.25 -8.82 11.04
N ALA A 15 8.14 -9.27 12.30
CA ALA A 15 7.92 -10.67 12.63
C ALA A 15 6.75 -10.77 13.61
N LEU A 16 5.54 -10.96 13.06
CA LEU A 16 4.30 -11.20 13.81
C LEU A 16 4.40 -12.50 14.62
N LEU A 17 4.82 -12.37 15.88
CA LEU A 17 4.55 -13.38 16.89
C LEU A 17 3.21 -13.05 17.55
N VAL A 18 2.14 -13.69 17.05
CA VAL A 18 0.84 -13.76 17.72
C VAL A 18 1.00 -14.56 19.03
N SER A 19 1.57 -13.93 20.05
CA SER A 19 1.37 -14.33 21.44
C SER A 19 0.15 -13.59 21.94
N ALA A 20 -0.97 -14.31 21.96
CA ALA A 20 -2.20 -13.94 22.64
C ALA A 20 -1.92 -13.44 24.06
N CYS A 21 -1.73 -12.13 24.19
CA CYS A 21 -1.71 -11.42 25.45
C CYS A 21 -3.06 -10.71 25.52
N SER A 22 -3.99 -11.30 26.28
CA SER A 22 -5.27 -10.70 26.63
C SER A 22 -5.04 -9.49 27.56
N ALA A 23 -4.49 -8.41 27.03
CA ALA A 23 -4.73 -7.08 27.55
C ALA A 23 -6.10 -6.66 27.02
N ALA A 24 -7.00 -6.28 27.92
CA ALA A 24 -8.30 -5.74 27.56
C ALA A 24 -8.07 -4.40 26.85
N LEU A 25 -7.91 -4.44 25.53
CA LEU A 25 -8.16 -3.29 24.67
C LEU A 25 -9.65 -3.01 24.79
N ASP A 26 -9.99 -1.75 25.05
CA ASP A 26 -11.38 -1.29 25.07
C ASP A 26 -12.01 -1.66 23.71
N THR A 27 -13.07 -2.47 23.75
CA THR A 27 -13.88 -2.84 22.57
C THR A 27 -14.11 -1.59 21.71
N PRO A 28 -13.90 -1.62 20.39
CA PRO A 28 -14.10 -0.46 19.53
C PRO A 28 -15.47 0.19 19.81
N ASP A 29 -15.48 1.53 19.90
CA ASP A 29 -16.65 2.35 20.29
C ASP A 29 -17.78 2.35 19.23
N GLY A 30 -17.68 1.50 18.19
CA GLY A 30 -18.63 1.38 17.08
C GLY A 30 -20.00 0.77 17.44
N GLY A 31 -20.21 0.35 18.69
CA GLY A 31 -21.48 -0.18 19.18
C GLY A 31 -21.97 -1.41 18.39
N PRO A 32 -23.28 -1.67 18.33
CA PRO A 32 -23.82 -2.86 17.66
C PRO A 32 -23.53 -2.94 16.16
N ALA A 33 -23.29 -1.80 15.50
CA ALA A 33 -22.94 -1.77 14.08
C ALA A 33 -21.47 -2.20 13.88
N GLY A 34 -20.55 -1.69 14.71
CA GLY A 34 -19.16 -2.14 14.71
C GLY A 34 -19.01 -3.62 15.05
N GLU A 35 -19.74 -4.12 16.06
CA GLU A 35 -19.78 -5.56 16.37
C GLU A 35 -20.23 -6.41 15.17
N ARG A 36 -21.13 -5.88 14.34
CA ARG A 36 -21.62 -6.60 13.16
C ARG A 36 -20.63 -6.58 12.00
N VAL A 37 -19.96 -5.45 11.76
CA VAL A 37 -18.91 -5.36 10.74
C VAL A 37 -17.74 -6.28 11.10
N ALA A 38 -17.27 -6.25 12.35
CA ALA A 38 -16.21 -7.14 12.83
C ALA A 38 -16.59 -8.62 12.69
N ALA A 39 -17.81 -9.01 13.13
CA ALA A 39 -18.29 -10.38 12.95
C ALA A 39 -18.40 -10.79 11.48
N ALA A 40 -18.71 -9.83 10.59
CA ALA A 40 -18.79 -10.08 9.17
C ALA A 40 -17.43 -10.24 8.51
N ALA A 41 -16.41 -9.53 9.01
CA ALA A 41 -15.03 -9.71 8.58
C ALA A 41 -14.51 -11.10 8.97
N GLU A 42 -14.73 -11.53 10.22
CA GLU A 42 -14.36 -12.86 10.71
C GLU A 42 -15.02 -13.96 9.86
N ALA A 43 -16.33 -13.82 9.59
CA ALA A 43 -17.07 -14.78 8.78
C ALA A 43 -16.64 -14.81 7.31
N THR A 44 -16.16 -13.70 6.75
CA THR A 44 -15.57 -13.65 5.42
C THR A 44 -14.22 -14.37 5.39
N ALA A 45 -13.36 -14.18 6.40
CA ALA A 45 -12.00 -14.71 6.47
C ALA A 45 -11.91 -16.25 6.50
N ASP A 46 -13.00 -16.94 6.85
CA ASP A 46 -13.08 -18.41 6.91
C ASP A 46 -13.54 -19.08 5.59
N GLU A 47 -13.70 -18.32 4.49
CA GLU A 47 -14.31 -18.80 3.24
C GLU A 47 -13.35 -18.75 2.04
N THR A 48 -13.69 -19.56 1.02
CA THR A 48 -13.17 -19.33 -0.34
C THR A 48 -14.08 -18.32 -1.05
N ALA A 49 -13.50 -17.48 -1.90
CA ALA A 49 -14.27 -16.48 -2.65
C ALA A 49 -13.58 -16.12 -3.96
N ARG A 50 -14.30 -15.37 -4.79
CA ARG A 50 -13.72 -14.58 -5.87
C ARG A 50 -13.70 -13.13 -5.46
N MET A 51 -12.70 -12.40 -5.93
CA MET A 51 -12.59 -10.97 -5.71
C MET A 51 -12.43 -10.22 -7.01
N SER A 52 -12.83 -8.96 -6.97
CA SER A 52 -12.40 -7.96 -7.93
C SER A 52 -12.07 -6.70 -7.17
N PHE A 53 -11.06 -5.97 -7.62
CA PHE A 53 -10.77 -4.65 -7.10
C PHE A 53 -10.59 -3.65 -8.23
N GLU A 54 -10.84 -2.39 -7.91
CA GLU A 54 -10.58 -1.25 -8.76
C GLU A 54 -10.02 -0.14 -7.87
N THR A 55 -8.85 0.38 -8.23
CA THR A 55 -8.26 1.56 -7.63
C THR A 55 -8.14 2.63 -8.70
N ARG A 56 -8.63 3.83 -8.38
CA ARG A 56 -8.52 5.00 -9.23
C ARG A 56 -7.85 6.12 -8.46
N MET A 57 -6.75 6.61 -9.00
CA MET A 57 -6.07 7.81 -8.56
C MET A 57 -6.36 8.94 -9.54
N GLU A 58 -6.86 10.07 -9.06
CA GLU A 58 -7.14 11.26 -9.86
C GLU A 58 -6.27 12.43 -9.40
N GLY A 59 -6.11 13.46 -10.25
CA GLY A 59 -5.32 14.64 -9.90
C GLY A 59 -3.82 14.52 -10.18
N LEU A 60 -3.37 13.41 -10.78
CA LEU A 60 -1.97 13.23 -11.16
C LEU A 60 -1.55 14.27 -12.22
N PRO A 61 -0.34 14.85 -12.14
CA PRO A 61 0.14 15.77 -13.17
C PRO A 61 0.29 15.08 -14.52
N ASP A 62 -0.19 15.71 -15.60
CA ASP A 62 -0.09 15.19 -16.98
C ASP A 62 0.17 16.33 -17.99
N GLU A 63 0.60 16.00 -19.22
CA GLU A 63 0.87 17.00 -20.28
C GLU A 63 -0.36 17.89 -20.58
N ALA A 64 -1.57 17.39 -20.33
CA ALA A 64 -2.83 18.10 -20.51
C ALA A 64 -3.34 18.87 -19.27
N GLY A 65 -2.68 18.76 -18.11
CA GLY A 65 -3.07 19.37 -16.85
C GLY A 65 -3.12 18.35 -15.71
N THR A 66 -4.23 17.62 -15.59
CA THR A 66 -4.40 16.54 -14.61
C THR A 66 -4.92 15.27 -15.30
N GLY A 67 -4.26 14.15 -15.02
CA GLY A 67 -4.58 12.80 -15.46
C GLY A 67 -5.14 11.93 -14.33
N ALA A 68 -5.41 10.68 -14.66
CA ALA A 68 -5.80 9.66 -13.70
C ALA A 68 -4.99 8.38 -13.95
N LEU A 69 -4.73 7.63 -12.88
CA LEU A 69 -4.17 6.29 -12.93
C LEU A 69 -5.24 5.30 -12.44
N GLY A 70 -5.59 4.33 -13.27
CA GLY A 70 -6.52 3.26 -12.93
C GLY A 70 -5.78 1.93 -12.85
N VAL A 71 -6.01 1.16 -11.79
CA VAL A 71 -5.57 -0.22 -11.63
C VAL A 71 -6.80 -1.05 -11.29
N SER A 72 -7.01 -2.15 -11.98
CA SER A 72 -8.06 -3.10 -11.63
C SER A 72 -7.50 -4.51 -11.58
N GLY A 73 -8.25 -5.42 -10.97
CA GLY A 73 -7.91 -6.82 -11.03
C GLY A 73 -9.03 -7.73 -10.55
N GLU A 74 -8.87 -9.01 -10.86
CA GLU A 74 -9.78 -10.07 -10.48
C GLU A 74 -8.99 -11.26 -9.97
N GLY A 75 -9.54 -11.99 -9.00
CA GLY A 75 -8.82 -13.08 -8.38
C GLY A 75 -9.69 -14.12 -7.70
N GLU A 76 -9.03 -15.22 -7.33
CA GLU A 76 -9.57 -16.31 -6.54
C GLU A 76 -8.85 -16.36 -5.19
N LEU A 77 -9.63 -16.61 -4.14
CA LEU A 77 -9.20 -16.51 -2.75
C LEU A 77 -9.57 -17.78 -1.98
N ASP A 78 -8.63 -18.22 -1.15
CA ASP A 78 -8.85 -19.10 -0.02
C ASP A 78 -8.31 -18.40 1.22
N LEU A 79 -9.20 -17.66 1.88
CA LEU A 79 -8.84 -16.75 2.97
C LEU A 79 -8.35 -17.53 4.21
N ALA A 80 -8.99 -18.67 4.48
CA ALA A 80 -8.64 -19.55 5.60
C ALA A 80 -7.22 -20.15 5.46
N GLU A 81 -6.80 -20.51 4.24
CA GLU A 81 -5.44 -21.01 3.98
C GLU A 81 -4.46 -19.92 3.53
N GLN A 82 -4.87 -18.65 3.48
CA GLN A 82 -4.09 -17.52 3.00
C GLN A 82 -3.49 -17.76 1.60
N ARG A 83 -4.32 -18.23 0.67
CA ARG A 83 -3.94 -18.45 -0.72
C ARG A 83 -4.72 -17.53 -1.64
N MET A 84 -4.02 -16.98 -2.62
CA MET A 84 -4.61 -16.06 -3.58
C MET A 84 -4.01 -16.27 -4.96
N HIS A 85 -4.84 -16.06 -5.97
CA HIS A 85 -4.42 -15.85 -7.34
C HIS A 85 -5.11 -14.59 -7.84
N LEU A 86 -4.34 -13.57 -8.17
CA LEU A 86 -4.81 -12.27 -8.62
C LEU A 86 -4.22 -11.95 -9.99
N THR A 87 -5.06 -11.49 -10.91
CA THR A 87 -4.65 -10.89 -12.17
C THR A 87 -4.98 -9.41 -12.12
N MET A 88 -4.04 -8.57 -12.52
CA MET A 88 -4.15 -7.11 -12.45
C MET A 88 -3.86 -6.46 -13.80
N ALA A 89 -4.56 -5.37 -14.09
CA ALA A 89 -4.42 -4.54 -15.26
C ALA A 89 -4.34 -3.07 -14.86
N ILE A 90 -3.74 -2.26 -15.74
CA ILE A 90 -3.68 -0.80 -15.61
C ILE A 90 -4.57 -0.21 -16.70
N ASP A 91 -5.73 0.33 -16.30
CA ASP A 91 -6.82 0.65 -17.22
C ASP A 91 -6.76 2.09 -17.76
N ASP A 92 -6.25 3.02 -16.96
CA ASP A 92 -6.14 4.43 -17.29
C ASP A 92 -4.72 4.89 -16.98
N MET A 93 -3.89 5.14 -17.98
CA MET A 93 -2.55 5.71 -17.79
C MET A 93 -2.51 7.10 -18.46
N PRO A 94 -1.97 8.16 -17.81
CA PRO A 94 -1.92 9.50 -18.41
C PRO A 94 -1.11 9.53 -19.71
N ASP A 95 -1.54 10.35 -20.67
CA ASP A 95 -0.90 10.50 -21.98
C ASP A 95 0.46 11.21 -21.80
N GLY A 96 1.54 10.44 -21.67
CA GLY A 96 2.89 10.98 -21.40
C GLY A 96 3.55 10.39 -20.17
N ALA A 97 2.78 9.72 -19.31
CA ALA A 97 3.27 8.93 -18.17
C ALA A 97 4.08 7.69 -18.57
N SER A 98 4.28 7.44 -19.87
CA SER A 98 5.60 7.32 -20.52
C SER A 98 5.91 5.98 -21.20
N ALA A 99 6.79 6.04 -22.21
CA ALA A 99 7.55 4.90 -22.69
C ALA A 99 8.43 4.24 -21.60
N GLN A 100 8.54 4.84 -20.40
CA GLN A 100 9.30 4.35 -19.26
C GLN A 100 8.39 3.67 -18.21
N ALA A 101 7.12 4.06 -18.03
CA ALA A 101 6.12 3.33 -17.25
C ALA A 101 5.49 2.21 -18.09
N ASP A 102 5.30 2.41 -19.39
CA ASP A 102 5.02 1.33 -20.35
C ASP A 102 6.18 0.31 -20.36
N ALA A 103 7.42 0.77 -20.13
CA ALA A 103 8.56 -0.11 -19.90
C ALA A 103 8.51 -0.79 -18.52
N SER A 104 8.34 -0.06 -17.42
CA SER A 104 8.43 -0.61 -16.07
C SER A 104 7.23 -1.46 -15.63
N VAL A 105 6.02 -1.08 -16.04
CA VAL A 105 4.76 -1.66 -15.55
C VAL A 105 4.01 -2.47 -16.63
N GLY A 106 4.52 -2.45 -17.87
CA GLY A 106 4.21 -3.50 -18.84
C GLY A 106 2.95 -3.33 -19.67
N GLY A 107 2.78 -2.20 -20.38
CA GLY A 107 1.76 -2.06 -21.44
C GLY A 107 0.36 -2.61 -21.10
N ASP A 108 -0.34 -3.16 -22.11
CA ASP A 108 -1.63 -3.87 -21.92
C ASP A 108 -1.47 -5.28 -21.30
N GLU A 109 -0.29 -5.66 -20.79
CA GLU A 109 -0.01 -7.02 -20.32
C GLU A 109 -0.35 -7.19 -18.84
N GLU A 110 -1.16 -8.19 -18.53
CA GLU A 110 -1.66 -8.46 -17.18
C GLU A 110 -0.54 -8.96 -16.25
N MET A 111 -0.47 -8.36 -15.07
CA MET A 111 0.37 -8.84 -13.98
C MET A 111 -0.34 -9.97 -13.24
N GLU A 112 0.38 -11.02 -12.87
CA GLU A 112 -0.19 -12.15 -12.12
C GLU A 112 0.53 -12.29 -10.77
N ILE A 113 -0.24 -12.39 -9.70
CA ILE A 113 0.25 -12.64 -8.34
C ILE A 113 -0.36 -13.95 -7.85
N LEU A 114 0.48 -14.86 -7.37
CA LEU A 114 0.08 -16.04 -6.63
C LEU A 114 0.66 -15.96 -5.22
N VAL A 115 -0.16 -16.27 -4.21
CA VAL A 115 0.27 -16.29 -2.80
C VAL A 115 -0.08 -17.63 -2.19
N ASP A 116 0.86 -18.17 -1.43
CA ASP A 116 0.71 -19.38 -0.61
C ASP A 116 1.31 -19.13 0.78
N GLY A 117 0.47 -18.67 1.71
CA GLY A 117 0.89 -18.25 3.04
C GLY A 117 1.89 -17.09 2.96
N THR A 118 3.16 -17.35 3.27
CA THR A 118 4.22 -16.32 3.28
C THR A 118 5.00 -16.23 1.98
N THR A 119 4.70 -17.06 0.97
CA THR A 119 5.42 -17.03 -0.31
C THR A 119 4.54 -16.37 -1.37
N ALA A 120 5.08 -15.35 -2.04
CA ALA A 120 4.47 -14.73 -3.21
C ALA A 120 5.25 -15.12 -4.48
N TYR A 121 4.51 -15.34 -5.57
CA TYR A 121 5.04 -15.51 -6.92
C TYR A 121 4.44 -14.42 -7.80
N LEU A 122 5.32 -13.68 -8.45
CA LEU A 122 4.95 -12.55 -9.29
C LEU A 122 5.36 -12.87 -10.74
N ARG A 123 4.41 -12.77 -11.66
CA ARG A 123 4.68 -12.84 -13.10
C ARG A 123 4.52 -11.46 -13.72
N MET A 124 5.61 -10.97 -14.31
CA MET A 124 5.66 -9.72 -15.05
C MET A 124 6.37 -9.97 -16.39
N PRO A 125 5.64 -10.43 -17.42
CA PRO A 125 6.24 -10.92 -18.66
C PRO A 125 7.26 -9.95 -19.28
N ARG A 126 6.97 -8.65 -19.26
CA ARG A 126 7.84 -7.62 -19.82
C ARG A 126 8.99 -7.19 -18.89
N ALA A 127 8.81 -7.26 -17.58
CA ALA A 127 9.89 -6.93 -16.64
C ALA A 127 10.98 -8.01 -16.71
N ALA A 128 10.60 -9.28 -16.87
CA ALA A 128 11.52 -10.39 -17.07
C ALA A 128 12.44 -10.17 -18.29
N ASP A 129 11.88 -9.72 -19.43
CA ASP A 129 12.64 -9.39 -20.64
C ASP A 129 13.67 -8.25 -20.42
N GLN A 130 13.35 -7.26 -19.58
CA GLN A 130 14.23 -6.11 -19.32
C GLN A 130 15.34 -6.43 -18.32
N LEU A 131 15.04 -7.29 -17.36
CA LEU A 131 15.98 -7.75 -16.34
C LEU A 131 16.87 -8.90 -16.85
N ASP A 132 16.70 -9.32 -18.10
CA ASP A 132 17.40 -10.46 -18.73
C ASP A 132 17.26 -11.75 -17.89
N VAL A 133 16.05 -11.96 -17.37
CA VAL A 133 15.67 -13.10 -16.52
C VAL A 133 14.97 -14.13 -17.40
N ASP A 134 15.53 -15.33 -17.51
CA ASP A 134 14.95 -16.43 -18.29
C ASP A 134 13.73 -17.09 -17.61
N ALA A 135 13.48 -16.81 -16.33
CA ALA A 135 12.37 -17.34 -15.55
C ALA A 135 11.07 -16.55 -15.78
N GLU A 136 9.94 -17.26 -15.79
CA GLU A 136 8.62 -16.65 -15.96
C GLU A 136 8.13 -16.02 -14.66
N TRP A 137 8.44 -16.66 -13.52
CA TRP A 137 7.96 -16.28 -12.20
C TRP A 137 9.10 -15.80 -11.31
N ILE A 138 8.82 -14.75 -10.53
CA ILE A 138 9.72 -14.27 -9.48
C ILE A 138 9.12 -14.69 -8.15
N ARG A 139 9.86 -15.47 -7.37
CA ARG A 139 9.47 -15.84 -6.00
C ARG A 139 10.07 -14.86 -5.01
N MET A 140 9.25 -14.45 -4.05
CA MET A 140 9.65 -13.59 -2.94
C MET A 140 8.84 -13.90 -1.69
N ASP A 141 9.25 -13.30 -0.57
CA ASP A 141 8.44 -13.31 0.63
C ASP A 141 7.24 -12.35 0.49
N ALA A 142 6.07 -12.76 0.94
CA ALA A 142 4.85 -11.97 0.81
C ALA A 142 4.92 -10.67 1.65
N ALA A 143 5.58 -10.70 2.82
CA ALA A 143 5.79 -9.49 3.60
C ALA A 143 6.82 -8.56 2.94
N GLN A 144 7.80 -9.12 2.20
CA GLN A 144 8.68 -8.29 1.38
C GLN A 144 7.92 -7.57 0.27
N LEU A 145 6.96 -8.25 -0.40
CA LEU A 145 6.12 -7.62 -1.41
C LEU A 145 5.27 -6.46 -0.83
N GLN A 146 4.90 -6.54 0.45
CA GLN A 146 4.18 -5.47 1.16
C GLN A 146 5.11 -4.33 1.59
N ALA A 147 6.34 -4.64 2.03
CA ALA A 147 7.29 -3.65 2.53
C ALA A 147 8.04 -2.89 1.40
N ASP A 148 8.04 -3.40 0.18
CA ASP A 148 8.77 -2.80 -0.93
C ASP A 148 8.00 -1.61 -1.54
N GLU A 149 8.18 -0.44 -0.93
CA GLU A 149 7.69 0.85 -1.44
C GLU A 149 8.24 1.16 -2.84
N THR A 150 9.45 0.68 -3.17
CA THR A 150 10.16 1.02 -4.41
C THR A 150 9.64 0.29 -5.63
N ALA A 151 9.00 -0.87 -5.43
CA ALA A 151 8.30 -1.58 -6.50
C ALA A 151 7.02 -0.85 -6.96
N GLY A 152 6.60 0.21 -6.26
CA GLY A 152 5.33 0.91 -6.53
C GLY A 152 4.09 0.12 -6.09
N PHE A 153 4.30 -1.02 -5.43
CA PHE A 153 3.25 -1.89 -4.89
C PHE A 153 3.13 -1.76 -3.36
N GLY A 154 4.23 -1.58 -2.64
CA GLY A 154 4.30 -1.72 -1.17
C GLY A 154 4.12 -0.45 -0.33
N GLY A 155 3.26 0.49 -0.74
CA GLY A 155 3.05 1.71 0.08
C GLY A 155 1.64 2.29 0.05
N GLN A 156 0.72 1.76 -0.77
CA GLN A 156 -0.56 2.43 -1.00
C GLN A 156 -1.78 1.52 -1.07
N LEU A 157 -1.59 0.19 -1.14
CA LEU A 157 -2.66 -0.79 -1.17
C LEU A 157 -2.20 -2.08 -0.48
N ASP A 158 -2.72 -2.34 0.71
CA ASP A 158 -2.74 -3.68 1.30
C ASP A 158 -3.62 -4.58 0.42
N TRP A 159 -3.05 -5.13 -0.64
CA TRP A 159 -3.76 -6.00 -1.58
C TRP A 159 -4.15 -7.35 -0.95
N ASP A 160 -3.63 -7.68 0.24
CA ASP A 160 -4.06 -8.84 1.01
C ASP A 160 -5.44 -8.58 1.63
N PRO A 161 -6.49 -9.28 1.16
CA PRO A 161 -7.82 -9.12 1.71
C PRO A 161 -7.91 -9.52 3.19
N ASN A 162 -7.04 -10.39 3.71
CA ASN A 162 -7.06 -10.74 5.14
C ASN A 162 -6.62 -9.57 6.00
N THR A 163 -5.56 -8.85 5.62
CA THR A 163 -5.12 -7.65 6.34
C THR A 163 -6.23 -6.61 6.38
N GLN A 164 -6.93 -6.40 5.26
CA GLN A 164 -8.06 -5.48 5.22
C GLN A 164 -9.24 -5.92 6.09
N LEU A 165 -9.56 -7.22 6.13
CA LEU A 165 -10.60 -7.75 7.01
C LEU A 165 -10.20 -7.60 8.50
N THR A 166 -8.95 -7.89 8.85
CA THR A 166 -8.42 -7.65 10.21
C THR A 166 -8.52 -6.16 10.58
N LEU A 167 -8.20 -5.25 9.64
CA LEU A 167 -8.35 -3.82 9.86
C LEU A 167 -9.81 -3.45 10.14
N LEU A 168 -10.79 -4.06 9.45
CA LEU A 168 -12.21 -3.86 9.76
C LEU A 168 -12.62 -4.39 11.14
N GLU A 169 -11.97 -5.45 11.63
CA GLU A 169 -12.20 -6.00 12.96
C GLU A 169 -11.67 -5.10 14.07
N GLU A 170 -10.46 -4.55 13.87
CA GLU A 170 -9.68 -3.91 14.93
C GLU A 170 -9.73 -2.38 14.91
N ALA A 171 -9.80 -1.76 13.73
CA ALA A 171 -9.52 -0.33 13.57
C ALA A 171 -10.77 0.57 13.45
N ALA A 172 -11.96 -0.03 13.45
CA ALA A 172 -13.20 0.70 13.26
C ALA A 172 -13.55 1.56 14.49
N THR A 173 -13.34 2.88 14.42
CA THR A 173 -13.59 3.78 15.55
C THR A 173 -15.06 4.19 15.64
N THR A 174 -15.64 4.56 14.50
CA THR A 174 -17.06 4.92 14.35
C THR A 174 -17.66 4.04 13.26
N VAL A 175 -18.76 3.35 13.56
CA VAL A 175 -19.48 2.54 12.57
C VAL A 175 -20.96 2.88 12.63
N GLU A 176 -21.52 3.32 11.52
CA GLU A 176 -22.93 3.69 11.40
C GLU A 176 -23.61 2.88 10.29
N GLU A 177 -24.75 2.27 10.61
CA GLU A 177 -25.62 1.69 9.57
C GLU A 177 -26.34 2.82 8.83
N VAL A 178 -26.09 2.92 7.53
CA VAL A 178 -26.58 4.03 6.71
C VAL A 178 -27.68 3.63 5.73
N GLY A 179 -27.85 2.33 5.45
CA GLY A 179 -28.97 1.86 4.66
C GLY A 179 -28.85 0.43 4.15
N GLU A 180 -29.76 0.06 3.26
CA GLU A 180 -29.75 -1.22 2.55
C GLU A 180 -29.65 -0.96 1.04
N GLY A 181 -29.02 -1.89 0.30
CA GLY A 181 -28.85 -1.81 -1.15
C GLY A 181 -28.42 -3.14 -1.75
N GLU A 182 -28.07 -3.14 -3.02
CA GLU A 182 -27.69 -4.36 -3.74
C GLU A 182 -26.23 -4.28 -4.20
N VAL A 183 -25.45 -5.31 -3.90
CA VAL A 183 -24.10 -5.53 -4.44
C VAL A 183 -24.16 -6.77 -5.33
N ARG A 184 -23.86 -6.60 -6.62
CA ARG A 184 -24.00 -7.67 -7.63
C ARG A 184 -25.37 -8.38 -7.64
N GLY A 185 -26.44 -7.64 -7.32
CA GLY A 185 -27.81 -8.18 -7.24
C GLY A 185 -28.09 -9.02 -5.98
N GLN A 186 -27.20 -9.02 -5.00
CA GLN A 186 -27.43 -9.57 -3.66
C GLN A 186 -27.75 -8.42 -2.69
N GLN A 187 -28.74 -8.61 -1.82
CA GLN A 187 -29.09 -7.62 -0.82
C GLN A 187 -27.97 -7.53 0.23
N ALA A 188 -27.55 -6.31 0.55
CA ALA A 188 -26.56 -6.03 1.58
C ALA A 188 -26.97 -4.78 2.39
N THR A 189 -26.52 -4.76 3.64
CA THR A 189 -26.61 -3.59 4.53
C THR A 189 -25.31 -2.80 4.43
N ARG A 190 -25.43 -1.49 4.29
CA ARG A 190 -24.35 -0.53 4.09
C ARG A 190 -24.00 0.13 5.41
N TYR A 191 -22.71 0.12 5.72
CA TYR A 191 -22.10 0.72 6.89
C TYR A 191 -21.11 1.78 6.43
N GLU A 192 -21.16 2.97 7.04
CA GLU A 192 -20.12 3.98 6.91
C GLU A 192 -19.28 3.93 8.18
N MET A 193 -17.96 3.90 8.02
CA MET A 193 -17.03 3.88 9.12
C MET A 193 -15.82 4.76 8.86
N THR A 194 -15.17 5.17 9.95
CA THR A 194 -13.90 5.89 9.90
C THR A 194 -12.83 5.04 10.54
N THR A 195 -11.69 4.94 9.87
CA THR A 195 -10.48 4.30 10.39
C THR A 195 -9.50 5.38 10.82
N ASP A 196 -9.00 5.28 12.05
CA ASP A 196 -7.96 6.17 12.57
C ASP A 196 -6.59 5.63 12.11
N LEU A 197 -6.08 6.21 11.02
CA LEU A 197 -4.82 5.75 10.42
C LEU A 197 -3.62 6.16 11.27
N GLU A 198 -3.71 7.29 11.97
CA GLU A 198 -2.69 7.75 12.91
C GLU A 198 -2.55 6.75 14.05
N ALA A 199 -3.66 6.37 14.70
CA ALA A 199 -3.62 5.38 15.76
C ALA A 199 -3.04 4.04 15.30
N LEU A 200 -3.42 3.56 14.11
CA LEU A 200 -2.90 2.31 13.54
C LEU A 200 -1.40 2.38 13.27
N ALA A 201 -0.95 3.42 12.56
CA ALA A 201 0.45 3.57 12.21
C ALA A 201 1.33 3.74 13.45
N LEU A 202 0.86 4.46 14.47
CA LEU A 202 1.61 4.68 15.70
C LEU A 202 1.56 3.51 16.69
N ASP A 203 0.63 2.55 16.55
CA ASP A 203 0.59 1.35 17.40
C ASP A 203 1.77 0.42 17.09
N GLU A 204 2.13 0.28 15.82
CA GLU A 204 3.19 -0.62 15.35
C GLU A 204 4.61 -0.08 15.59
N VAL A 205 4.76 1.22 15.78
CA VAL A 205 6.08 1.86 15.87
C VAL A 205 6.55 1.95 17.32
N ASP A 206 7.33 1.00 17.83
CA ASP A 206 7.78 1.04 19.23
C ASP A 206 8.70 2.24 19.56
N ASP A 207 9.53 2.67 18.61
CA ASP A 207 10.53 3.72 18.83
C ASP A 207 9.88 5.13 18.88
N PRO A 208 10.20 5.96 19.90
CA PRO A 208 9.55 7.26 20.05
C PRO A 208 9.94 8.28 18.98
N ASP A 209 11.16 8.21 18.43
CA ASP A 209 11.64 9.16 17.42
C ASP A 209 11.01 8.80 16.06
N GLU A 210 10.91 7.51 15.75
CA GLU A 210 10.18 7.02 14.57
C GLU A 210 8.67 7.32 14.67
N ARG A 211 8.08 7.15 15.86
CA ARG A 211 6.67 7.48 16.10
C ARG A 211 6.39 8.96 15.86
N GLU A 212 7.28 9.86 16.30
CA GLU A 212 7.15 11.30 16.02
C GLU A 212 7.29 11.62 14.52
N ALA A 213 8.15 10.89 13.80
CA ALA A 213 8.29 11.05 12.35
C ALA A 213 7.02 10.59 11.60
N VAL A 214 6.43 9.45 11.98
CA VAL A 214 5.18 8.94 11.40
C VAL A 214 4.01 9.87 11.72
N ASP A 215 3.90 10.35 12.96
CA ASP A 215 2.89 11.34 13.38
C ASP A 215 3.00 12.64 12.57
N THR A 216 4.22 13.16 12.41
CA THR A 216 4.50 14.36 11.61
C THR A 216 4.14 14.13 10.14
N MET A 217 4.47 12.96 9.60
CA MET A 217 4.14 12.61 8.22
C MET A 217 2.62 12.53 8.02
N LEU A 218 1.89 11.80 8.86
CA LEU A 218 0.44 11.65 8.74
C LEU A 218 -0.31 12.96 8.94
N THR A 219 0.11 13.76 9.93
CA THR A 219 -0.41 15.12 10.15
C THR A 219 -0.12 16.02 8.96
N GLY A 220 1.11 15.99 8.44
CA GLY A 220 1.51 16.76 7.25
C GLY A 220 0.75 16.32 6.00
N LEU A 221 0.31 15.05 5.94
CA LEU A 221 -0.51 14.54 4.86
C LEU A 221 -2.02 14.84 5.02
N GLY A 222 -2.46 15.30 6.19
CA GLY A 222 -3.87 15.52 6.48
C GLY A 222 -4.71 14.23 6.51
N ILE A 223 -4.09 13.05 6.59
CA ILE A 223 -4.75 11.74 6.52
C ILE A 223 -4.83 11.08 7.90
N ALA A 224 -5.29 11.82 8.90
CA ALA A 224 -5.50 11.23 10.24
C ALA A 224 -6.61 10.15 10.21
N GLU A 225 -7.62 10.35 9.35
CA GLU A 225 -8.80 9.51 9.27
C GLU A 225 -9.08 9.10 7.83
N MET A 226 -9.40 7.82 7.61
CA MET A 226 -9.82 7.30 6.31
C MET A 226 -11.29 6.88 6.37
N PRO A 227 -12.18 7.51 5.59
CA PRO A 227 -13.56 7.06 5.46
C PRO A 227 -13.61 5.77 4.62
N THR A 228 -14.29 4.77 5.17
CA THR A 228 -14.51 3.47 4.54
C THR A 228 -16.00 3.14 4.55
N GLU A 229 -16.54 2.72 3.41
CA GLU A 229 -17.89 2.16 3.31
C GLU A 229 -17.78 0.63 3.21
N VAL A 230 -18.55 -0.10 4.02
CA VAL A 230 -18.56 -1.56 4.05
C VAL A 230 -19.97 -2.07 3.81
N TRP A 231 -20.09 -3.09 2.97
CA TRP A 231 -21.35 -3.76 2.67
C TRP A 231 -21.33 -5.18 3.21
N VAL A 232 -22.31 -5.49 4.06
CA VAL A 232 -22.48 -6.81 4.70
C VAL A 232 -23.74 -7.49 4.19
N ASP A 233 -23.64 -8.72 3.70
CA ASP A 233 -24.79 -9.48 3.20
C ASP A 233 -25.65 -10.12 4.32
N ASP A 234 -26.72 -10.82 3.92
CA ASP A 234 -27.64 -11.51 4.85
C ASP A 234 -27.04 -12.74 5.53
N ARG A 235 -25.84 -13.15 5.11
CA ARG A 235 -25.05 -14.23 5.69
C ARG A 235 -23.94 -13.69 6.60
N ASP A 236 -24.00 -12.40 6.93
CA ASP A 236 -23.02 -11.68 7.73
C ASP A 236 -21.61 -11.82 7.13
N ARG A 237 -21.44 -11.49 5.84
CA ARG A 237 -20.14 -11.44 5.18
C ARG A 237 -19.92 -10.11 4.52
N VAL A 238 -18.68 -9.61 4.58
CA VAL A 238 -18.24 -8.46 3.79
C VAL A 238 -18.28 -8.83 2.30
N VAL A 239 -19.14 -8.15 1.54
CA VAL A 239 -19.29 -8.37 0.08
C VAL A 239 -18.73 -7.22 -0.75
N ARG A 240 -18.54 -6.05 -0.14
CA ARG A 240 -17.91 -4.90 -0.77
C ARG A 240 -17.31 -3.95 0.26
N MET A 241 -16.18 -3.37 -0.09
CA MET A 241 -15.51 -2.30 0.65
C MET A 241 -15.20 -1.17 -0.34
N ASP A 242 -15.46 0.07 0.05
CA ASP A 242 -15.01 1.26 -0.67
C ASP A 242 -14.20 2.12 0.30
N ALA A 243 -12.97 2.44 -0.06
CA ALA A 243 -12.13 3.39 0.65
C ALA A 243 -11.85 4.59 -0.26
N ALA A 244 -11.84 5.78 0.32
CA ALA A 244 -11.50 7.00 -0.41
C ALA A 244 -10.58 7.88 0.44
N VAL A 245 -9.52 8.37 -0.18
CA VAL A 245 -8.58 9.31 0.43
C VAL A 245 -8.48 10.52 -0.48
N GLU A 246 -8.68 11.71 0.07
CA GLU A 246 -8.44 12.98 -0.60
C GLU A 246 -7.17 13.58 -0.02
N LEU A 247 -6.12 13.74 -0.83
CA LEU A 247 -4.82 14.29 -0.40
C LEU A 247 -4.80 15.83 -0.52
N SER A 248 -5.93 16.46 -0.23
CA SER A 248 -6.17 17.89 -0.53
C SER A 248 -5.71 18.84 0.58
N ASP A 249 -5.36 18.32 1.75
CA ASP A 249 -5.06 19.10 2.96
C ASP A 249 -3.59 18.92 3.42
N LEU A 250 -2.66 18.83 2.46
CA LEU A 250 -1.24 18.75 2.78
C LEU A 250 -0.71 20.10 3.29
N ASP A 251 -0.22 20.12 4.53
CA ASP A 251 0.68 21.19 4.99
C ASP A 251 2.11 20.78 4.59
N THR A 252 2.52 21.16 3.38
CA THR A 252 3.86 20.83 2.84
C THR A 252 5.01 21.40 3.68
N SER A 253 4.72 22.42 4.50
CA SER A 253 5.65 23.00 5.47
C SER A 253 6.17 22.00 6.52
N THR A 254 5.51 20.86 6.71
CA THR A 254 5.91 19.79 7.65
C THR A 254 6.70 18.64 7.00
N LEU A 255 6.71 18.52 5.67
CA LEU A 255 7.35 17.41 4.95
C LEU A 255 8.81 17.66 4.59
N LEU A 256 9.31 18.88 4.78
CA LEU A 256 10.70 19.23 4.58
C LEU A 256 11.37 19.55 5.92
N PRO A 257 12.59 19.03 6.19
CA PRO A 257 13.31 19.37 7.42
C PRO A 257 13.50 20.89 7.47
N GLU A 258 13.17 21.52 8.61
CA GLU A 258 13.36 22.96 8.80
C GLU A 258 14.79 23.36 8.40
N GLU A 259 14.94 24.47 7.66
CA GLU A 259 16.23 25.06 7.26
C GLU A 259 17.06 25.47 8.50
N GLY A 260 17.64 24.49 9.17
CA GLY A 260 18.31 24.61 10.45
C GLY A 260 19.07 23.36 10.89
N GLU A 261 18.71 22.19 10.36
CA GLU A 261 19.28 20.89 10.75
C GLU A 261 20.15 20.20 9.69
N LEU A 262 20.50 20.90 8.61
CA LEU A 262 21.59 20.44 7.76
C LEU A 262 22.88 20.38 8.60
N PRO A 263 23.58 19.22 8.70
CA PRO A 263 24.83 19.16 9.43
C PRO A 263 25.79 20.18 8.83
N GLN A 264 26.25 21.13 9.64
CA GLN A 264 27.32 22.07 9.27
C GLN A 264 28.66 21.33 9.20
N GLY A 265 28.76 20.44 8.21
CA GLY A 265 29.91 19.62 7.89
C GLY A 265 30.74 20.29 6.82
N THR A 266 31.79 20.96 7.26
CA THR A 266 32.93 21.40 6.46
C THR A 266 33.45 20.27 5.56
N ASP A 267 33.16 20.34 4.25
CA ASP A 267 34.00 19.92 3.11
C ASP A 267 33.15 19.97 1.82
N ILE A 268 32.62 21.16 1.49
CA ILE A 268 32.18 21.44 0.11
C ILE A 268 33.46 21.79 -0.68
N PRO A 269 33.79 21.11 -1.78
CA PRO A 269 34.92 21.50 -2.63
C PRO A 269 34.77 22.97 -3.06
N ASP A 270 35.87 23.73 -3.04
CA ASP A 270 35.91 25.13 -3.44
C ASP A 270 35.17 25.36 -4.77
N SER A 271 34.27 26.35 -4.76
CA SER A 271 33.21 26.62 -5.72
C SER A 271 33.66 27.16 -7.10
N ASP A 272 34.79 26.71 -7.64
CA ASP A 272 35.35 27.25 -8.89
C ASP A 272 34.91 26.52 -10.17
N GLU A 273 34.01 25.52 -10.09
CA GLU A 273 33.56 24.73 -11.26
C GLU A 273 32.05 24.43 -11.32
N LEU A 274 31.21 25.23 -10.67
CA LEU A 274 29.76 25.19 -10.94
C LEU A 274 29.41 26.23 -12.01
N PRO A 275 28.64 25.88 -13.06
CA PRO A 275 28.16 26.86 -14.02
C PRO A 275 27.29 27.90 -13.31
N ASP A 276 27.72 29.17 -13.31
CA ASP A 276 26.91 30.31 -12.90
C ASP A 276 25.63 30.37 -13.75
N GLY A 277 24.47 30.19 -13.12
CA GLY A 277 23.19 30.59 -13.71
C GLY A 277 22.10 29.54 -13.83
N ALA A 278 22.05 28.52 -12.97
CA ALA A 278 20.76 27.95 -12.61
C ALA A 278 20.32 28.63 -11.30
N ASP A 279 19.39 29.58 -11.40
CA ASP A 279 18.60 30.01 -10.24
C ASP A 279 17.92 28.74 -9.71
N LEU A 280 18.44 28.18 -8.62
CA LEU A 280 17.74 27.15 -7.87
C LEU A 280 16.52 27.83 -7.23
N PRO A 281 15.32 27.25 -7.33
CA PRO A 281 14.14 27.82 -6.70
C PRO A 281 14.39 28.00 -5.20
N GLU A 282 13.90 29.11 -4.64
CA GLU A 282 13.94 29.34 -3.20
C GLU A 282 13.07 28.26 -2.49
N SER A 283 13.35 27.95 -1.22
CA SER A 283 12.59 26.93 -0.44
C SER A 283 11.09 27.17 -0.49
N ASP A 284 10.67 28.44 -0.38
CA ASP A 284 9.28 28.87 -0.52
C ASP A 284 8.64 28.51 -1.89
N GLU A 285 9.42 28.51 -2.98
CA GLU A 285 8.94 28.14 -4.33
C GLU A 285 8.86 26.61 -4.52
N LEU A 286 9.66 25.84 -3.76
CA LEU A 286 9.56 24.38 -3.73
C LEU A 286 8.35 23.91 -2.92
N ASP A 287 8.01 24.62 -1.83
CA ASP A 287 6.81 24.37 -1.04
C ASP A 287 5.53 24.62 -1.85
N GLU A 288 5.50 25.72 -2.62
CA GLU A 288 4.39 26.04 -3.53
C GLU A 288 4.28 24.98 -4.65
N LEU A 289 5.41 24.51 -5.21
CA LEU A 289 5.41 23.46 -6.24
C LEU A 289 4.99 22.08 -5.73
N ALA A 290 5.38 21.69 -4.52
CA ALA A 290 4.96 20.43 -3.91
C ALA A 290 3.47 20.47 -3.50
N GLY A 291 3.00 21.61 -2.99
CA GLY A 291 1.60 21.84 -2.68
C GLY A 291 0.73 21.76 -3.93
N ASP A 292 1.10 22.50 -4.99
CA ASP A 292 0.39 22.50 -6.28
C ASP A 292 0.38 21.13 -6.99
N LEU A 293 1.37 20.27 -6.77
CA LEU A 293 1.46 18.94 -7.38
C LEU A 293 0.45 17.94 -6.78
N LEU A 294 0.14 18.11 -5.49
CA LEU A 294 -0.66 17.19 -4.70
C LEU A 294 -2.08 17.74 -4.46
N GLU A 295 -2.29 19.04 -4.69
CA GLU A 295 -3.61 19.67 -4.59
C GLU A 295 -4.61 19.02 -5.56
N GLY A 296 -5.66 18.42 -5.00
CA GLY A 296 -6.69 17.72 -5.77
C GLY A 296 -6.33 16.28 -6.16
N LEU A 297 -5.25 15.72 -5.60
CA LEU A 297 -4.98 14.30 -5.72
C LEU A 297 -5.96 13.51 -4.85
N SER A 298 -6.64 12.55 -5.45
CA SER A 298 -7.57 11.67 -4.73
C SER A 298 -7.35 10.23 -5.14
N GLN A 299 -7.62 9.32 -4.22
CA GLN A 299 -7.57 7.88 -4.45
C GLN A 299 -8.90 7.27 -4.01
N THR A 300 -9.48 6.44 -4.85
CA THR A 300 -10.65 5.62 -4.51
C THR A 300 -10.31 4.16 -4.78
N THR A 301 -10.65 3.29 -3.85
CA THR A 301 -10.45 1.84 -3.98
C THR A 301 -11.76 1.15 -3.67
N THR A 302 -12.22 0.31 -4.58
CA THR A 302 -13.37 -0.57 -4.40
C THR A 302 -12.91 -2.02 -4.46
N ILE A 303 -13.31 -2.82 -3.49
CA ILE A 303 -13.07 -4.26 -3.45
C ILE A 303 -14.41 -4.95 -3.30
N GLU A 304 -14.68 -5.96 -4.12
CA GLU A 304 -15.89 -6.76 -4.04
C GLU A 304 -15.56 -8.24 -3.90
N PHE A 305 -16.18 -8.91 -2.93
CA PHE A 305 -16.11 -10.35 -2.74
C PHE A 305 -17.40 -11.02 -3.19
N PHE A 306 -17.29 -12.12 -3.93
CA PHE A 306 -18.41 -12.80 -4.54
C PHE A 306 -18.12 -14.29 -4.74
N ASP A 307 -19.13 -15.04 -5.17
CA ASP A 307 -19.02 -16.50 -5.40
C ASP A 307 -18.43 -17.27 -4.20
N PHE A 308 -18.77 -16.86 -2.98
CA PHE A 308 -18.33 -17.51 -1.74
C PHE A 308 -18.62 -19.01 -1.72
N GLY A 309 -17.65 -19.77 -1.19
CA GLY A 309 -17.65 -21.24 -1.18
C GLY A 309 -17.32 -21.85 -2.55
N ALA A 310 -16.75 -21.06 -3.47
CA ALA A 310 -16.28 -21.57 -4.76
C ALA A 310 -15.17 -22.62 -4.56
N GLU A 311 -15.18 -23.65 -5.40
CA GLU A 311 -14.05 -24.56 -5.53
C GLU A 311 -12.94 -23.82 -6.29
N VAL A 312 -11.93 -23.34 -5.56
CA VAL A 312 -10.75 -22.65 -6.11
C VAL A 312 -9.60 -23.65 -6.22
N GLU A 313 -8.87 -23.60 -7.33
CA GLU A 313 -7.71 -24.45 -7.58
C GLU A 313 -6.50 -23.58 -7.93
N PHE A 314 -5.53 -23.51 -7.03
CA PHE A 314 -4.29 -22.76 -7.24
C PHE A 314 -3.25 -23.63 -7.94
N ALA A 315 -2.74 -23.15 -9.06
CA ALA A 315 -1.65 -23.77 -9.81
C ALA A 315 -0.37 -22.96 -9.61
N PHE A 316 0.47 -23.39 -8.67
CA PHE A 316 1.76 -22.74 -8.41
C PHE A 316 2.80 -23.16 -9.46
N PRO A 317 3.75 -22.27 -9.80
CA PRO A 317 4.77 -22.56 -10.80
C PRO A 317 5.72 -23.68 -10.34
N ASP A 318 6.25 -24.44 -11.30
CA ASP A 318 7.29 -25.43 -11.04
C ASP A 318 8.62 -24.73 -10.73
N ASP A 319 9.47 -25.32 -9.88
CA ASP A 319 10.79 -24.75 -9.49
C ASP A 319 11.70 -24.37 -10.68
N GLY A 320 11.47 -24.94 -11.87
CA GLY A 320 12.27 -24.64 -13.07
C GLY A 320 11.86 -23.35 -13.78
N ASP A 321 10.67 -22.81 -13.48
CA ASP A 321 10.11 -21.61 -14.11
C ASP A 321 10.19 -20.40 -13.17
N VAL A 322 10.82 -20.57 -12.00
CA VAL A 322 10.90 -19.59 -10.91
C VAL A 322 12.35 -19.12 -10.72
N VAL A 323 12.53 -17.83 -10.48
CA VAL A 323 13.77 -17.23 -9.95
C VAL A 323 13.48 -16.60 -8.59
N GLU A 324 14.42 -16.65 -7.65
CA GLU A 324 14.28 -15.94 -6.38
C GLU A 324 14.56 -14.44 -6.60
N ALA A 325 13.76 -13.56 -6.00
CA ALA A 325 13.93 -12.10 -6.10
C ALA A 325 15.37 -11.64 -5.79
N GLY A 326 16.00 -12.22 -4.76
CA GLY A 326 17.39 -11.91 -4.39
C GLY A 326 18.45 -12.37 -5.40
N GLU A 327 18.10 -13.17 -6.40
CA GLU A 327 19.06 -13.61 -7.44
C GLU A 327 19.08 -12.67 -8.67
N ILE A 328 18.13 -11.74 -8.77
CA ILE A 328 18.01 -10.81 -9.89
C ILE A 328 18.99 -9.65 -9.71
N GLU A 329 19.97 -9.51 -10.61
CA GLU A 329 20.93 -8.40 -10.59
C GLU A 329 20.19 -7.05 -10.76
N GLY A 330 20.36 -6.16 -9.78
CA GLY A 330 19.77 -4.81 -9.80
C GLY A 330 18.47 -4.67 -9.02
N MET A 331 17.92 -5.77 -8.48
CA MET A 331 16.87 -5.68 -7.47
C MET A 331 17.48 -5.40 -6.08
N PRO A 332 16.83 -4.54 -5.26
CA PRO A 332 17.26 -4.30 -3.89
C PRO A 332 17.28 -5.62 -3.12
N GLN A 333 18.42 -5.92 -2.50
CA GLN A 333 18.58 -7.14 -1.70
C GLN A 333 18.04 -6.89 -0.29
N PRO A 334 17.40 -7.89 0.34
CA PRO A 334 16.92 -7.75 1.72
C PRO A 334 18.04 -7.44 2.72
N ASP A 335 19.27 -7.89 2.44
CA ASP A 335 20.44 -7.62 3.30
C ASP A 335 21.06 -6.21 3.09
N ASP A 336 20.72 -5.51 1.99
CA ASP A 336 21.26 -4.16 1.72
C ASP A 336 20.62 -3.09 2.61
N VAL A 337 19.48 -3.39 3.25
CA VAL A 337 18.81 -2.49 4.19
C VAL A 337 19.56 -2.45 5.54
N ASP A 338 20.12 -3.59 5.98
CA ASP A 338 20.90 -3.70 7.23
C ASP A 338 22.31 -3.08 7.13
N ASP A 339 22.92 -3.00 5.94
CA ASP A 339 24.27 -2.41 5.79
C ASP A 339 24.24 -0.87 5.60
N LEU A 340 23.06 -0.24 5.57
CA LEU A 340 22.89 1.20 5.79
C LEU A 340 22.97 1.59 7.28
N GLU A 341 23.08 0.61 8.20
CA GLU A 341 23.30 0.83 9.63
C GLU A 341 24.78 0.90 10.09
N ARG A 342 25.75 0.96 9.17
CA ARG A 342 27.19 0.91 9.52
C ARG A 342 28.05 2.12 9.18
#